data_AF-A0A7S3Z921-F1
#
_entry.id   AF-A0A7S3Z921-F1
#
_cell.length_a   1.000
_cell.length_b   1.000
_cell.length_c   1.000
_cell.angle_alpha   90.00
_cell.angle_beta   90.00
_cell.angle_gamma   90.00
#
_symmetry.space_group_name_H-M   'P 1'
#
loop_
_entity.id
_entity.type
_entity.pdbx_description
1 polymer ?
#
loop_
_entity_poly.entity_id
_entity_poly.type
_entity_poly.pdbx_seq_one_letter_code
_entity_poly.pdbx_strand_id
1 'polypeptide(L)'
;VQNLWNVSASARWRLNSMLRANRQLLRYIAESNRSVLFVSNHPDPYGSSIRLSAKECGQEYICARGWKAGAISNRAMQGRLIGNFRKPPSLILAFGDHPGLFKEARSLCIPVVGCFSKDPKKGAVSAAYYSTLLKGYSNHRNMVSQKLSRKGRKVL
;
A
#
# COMPACT_ATOMS: atom_id res chain seq x y z
N VAL A 1 9.61 11.91 13.63
CA VAL A 1 8.14 11.66 13.73
C VAL A 1 7.50 12.68 14.68
N GLN A 2 7.75 13.99 14.50
CA GLN A 2 7.38 15.02 15.48
C GLN A 2 6.15 15.88 15.09
N ASN A 3 5.55 15.72 13.91
CA ASN A 3 4.44 16.57 13.44
C ASN A 3 3.03 15.96 13.60
N LEU A 4 2.88 14.84 14.30
CA LEU A 4 1.56 14.23 14.56
C LEU A 4 0.79 14.88 15.74
N TRP A 5 1.35 15.92 16.37
CA TRP A 5 0.85 16.45 17.64
C TRP A 5 -0.09 17.66 17.53
N ASN A 6 -0.18 18.31 16.36
CA ASN A 6 -1.11 19.43 16.10
C ASN A 6 -2.49 19.00 15.55
N VAL A 7 -2.91 17.76 15.80
CA VAL A 7 -4.24 17.26 15.42
C VAL A 7 -5.10 17.12 16.66
N SER A 8 -6.37 17.52 16.57
CA SER A 8 -7.34 17.41 17.66
C SER A 8 -7.42 15.98 18.21
N ALA A 9 -7.77 15.83 19.49
CA ALA A 9 -7.87 14.52 20.14
C ALA A 9 -8.82 13.57 19.37
N SER A 10 -9.93 14.09 18.83
CA SER A 10 -10.89 13.32 18.02
C SER A 10 -10.29 12.83 16.69
N ALA A 11 -9.53 13.67 15.99
CA ALA A 11 -8.85 13.29 14.76
C ALA A 11 -7.74 12.23 15.03
N ARG A 12 -7.03 12.37 16.14
CA ARG A 12 -6.00 11.41 16.57
C ARG A 12 -6.60 10.03 16.88
N TRP A 13 -7.73 9.99 17.59
CA TRP A 13 -8.44 8.74 17.88
C TRP A 13 -8.93 8.03 16.61
N ARG A 14 -9.51 8.79 15.66
CA ARG A 14 -9.94 8.23 14.36
C ARG A 14 -8.76 7.66 13.56
N LEU A 15 -7.65 8.40 13.51
CA LEU A 15 -6.43 7.95 12.81
C LEU A 15 -5.84 6.68 13.42
N ASN A 16 -5.79 6.59 14.76
CA ASN A 16 -5.34 5.40 15.47
C ASN A 16 -6.25 4.19 15.22
N SER A 17 -7.57 4.40 15.23
CA SER A 17 -8.55 3.34 14.97
C SER A 17 -8.44 2.82 13.53
N MET A 18 -8.31 3.71 12.54
CA MET A 18 -8.06 3.34 11.15
C MET A 18 -6.74 2.58 10.98
N LEU A 19 -5.65 3.05 11.61
CA LEU A 19 -4.36 2.38 11.58
C LEU A 19 -4.44 0.95 12.14
N ARG A 20 -5.18 0.75 13.24
CA ARG A 20 -5.36 -0.57 13.85
C ARG A 20 -6.10 -1.52 12.91
N ALA A 21 -7.23 -1.08 12.34
CA ALA A 21 -8.02 -1.88 11.40
C ALA A 21 -7.20 -2.23 10.14
N ASN A 22 -6.52 -1.25 9.54
CA ASN A 22 -5.74 -1.46 8.33
C ASN A 22 -4.52 -2.36 8.59
N ARG A 23 -3.90 -2.30 9.77
CA ARG A 23 -2.84 -3.24 10.17
C ARG A 23 -3.33 -4.67 10.29
N GLN A 24 -4.54 -4.90 10.81
CA GLN A 24 -5.13 -6.24 10.88
C GLN A 24 -5.38 -6.79 9.47
N LEU A 25 -5.96 -5.99 8.57
CA LEU A 25 -6.14 -6.37 7.17
C LEU A 25 -4.81 -6.71 6.48
N LEU A 26 -3.80 -5.85 6.65
CA LEU A 26 -2.47 -6.06 6.07
C LEU A 26 -1.79 -7.33 6.60
N ARG A 27 -1.96 -7.62 7.89
CA ARG A 27 -1.49 -8.86 8.49
C ARG A 27 -2.18 -10.08 7.87
N TYR A 28 -3.50 -10.05 7.75
CA TYR A 28 -4.26 -11.14 7.12
C TYR A 28 -3.80 -11.39 5.67
N ILE A 29 -3.61 -10.32 4.89
CA ILE A 29 -3.13 -10.41 3.50
C ILE A 29 -1.71 -10.98 3.44
N ALA A 30 -0.81 -10.57 4.35
CA ALA A 30 0.55 -11.07 4.42
C ALA A 30 0.61 -12.56 4.80
N GLU A 31 -0.19 -12.98 5.78
CA GLU A 31 -0.32 -14.38 6.23
C GLU A 31 -0.94 -15.28 5.16
N SER A 32 -1.92 -14.75 4.41
CA SER A 32 -2.59 -15.46 3.30
C SER A 32 -1.78 -15.48 1.99
N ASN A 33 -0.56 -14.93 1.99
CA ASN A 33 0.32 -14.84 0.83
C ASN A 33 -0.35 -14.22 -0.42
N ARG A 34 -1.25 -13.26 -0.22
CA ARG A 34 -1.98 -12.60 -1.31
C ARG A 34 -1.19 -11.41 -1.88
N SER A 35 -1.43 -11.11 -3.16
CA SER A 35 -0.79 -10.01 -3.87
C SER A 35 -1.32 -8.66 -3.42
N VAL A 36 -0.40 -7.73 -3.19
CA VAL A 36 -0.66 -6.32 -2.88
C VAL A 36 -0.05 -5.45 -3.96
N LEU A 37 -0.82 -4.47 -4.44
CA LEU A 37 -0.34 -3.46 -5.37
C LEU A 37 -0.11 -2.14 -4.61
N PHE A 38 1.10 -1.61 -4.65
CA PHE A 38 1.45 -0.31 -4.11
C PHE A 38 1.27 0.76 -5.19
N VAL A 39 0.49 1.80 -4.94
CA VAL A 39 0.25 2.88 -5.91
C VAL A 39 0.68 4.21 -5.30
N SER A 40 1.53 4.96 -5.99
CA SER A 40 1.96 6.29 -5.57
C SER A 40 1.94 7.27 -6.72
N ASN A 41 1.54 8.51 -6.46
CA ASN A 41 1.78 9.66 -7.34
C ASN A 41 2.73 10.69 -6.73
N HIS A 42 3.28 10.41 -5.55
CA HIS A 42 4.23 11.31 -4.93
C HIS A 42 5.51 11.40 -5.76
N PRO A 43 6.07 12.61 -5.95
CA PRO A 43 7.40 12.76 -6.54
C PRO A 43 8.46 12.14 -5.62
N ASP A 44 9.65 11.95 -6.18
CA ASP A 44 10.81 11.58 -5.38
C ASP A 44 11.13 12.67 -4.34
N PRO A 45 11.60 12.29 -3.13
CA PRO A 45 12.05 10.96 -2.71
C PRO A 45 10.95 10.01 -2.20
N TYR A 46 9.73 10.49 -1.96
CA TYR A 46 8.65 9.69 -1.36
C TYR A 46 8.20 8.53 -2.25
N GLY A 47 8.11 8.75 -3.57
CA GLY A 47 7.83 7.69 -4.55
C GLY A 47 8.86 6.55 -4.49
N SER A 48 10.14 6.89 -4.37
CA SER A 48 11.23 5.93 -4.21
C SER A 48 11.12 5.08 -2.94
N SER A 49 10.76 5.65 -1.79
CA SER A 49 10.56 4.87 -0.56
C SER A 49 9.44 3.82 -0.70
N ILE A 50 8.33 4.19 -1.35
CA ILE A 50 7.19 3.28 -1.56
C ILE A 50 7.59 2.13 -2.49
N ARG A 51 8.30 2.45 -3.59
CA ARG A 51 8.87 1.48 -4.52
C ARG A 51 9.83 0.51 -3.82
N LEU A 52 10.72 1.03 -2.96
CA LEU A 52 11.65 0.21 -2.20
C LEU A 52 10.91 -0.75 -1.27
N SER A 53 9.93 -0.27 -0.50
CA SER A 53 9.12 -1.10 0.40
C SER A 53 8.34 -2.18 -0.34
N ALA A 54 7.78 -1.87 -1.51
CA ALA A 54 7.10 -2.88 -2.35
C ALA A 54 8.08 -3.99 -2.77
N LYS A 55 9.27 -3.60 -3.26
CA LYS A 55 10.34 -4.52 -3.68
C LYS A 55 10.81 -5.41 -2.52
N GLU A 56 11.04 -4.84 -1.34
CA GLU A 56 11.42 -5.58 -0.13
C GLU A 56 10.38 -6.63 0.27
N CYS A 57 9.10 -6.33 0.07
CA CYS A 57 8.00 -7.24 0.39
C CYS A 57 7.71 -8.28 -0.71
N GLY A 58 8.47 -8.26 -1.82
CA GLY A 58 8.19 -9.04 -3.02
C GLY A 58 6.81 -8.71 -3.61
N GLN A 59 6.36 -7.47 -3.44
CA GLN A 59 5.12 -6.94 -3.97
C GLN A 59 5.40 -6.00 -5.13
N GLU A 60 4.36 -5.74 -5.91
CA GLU A 60 4.48 -4.89 -7.08
C GLU A 60 3.99 -3.48 -6.81
N TYR A 61 4.41 -2.55 -7.67
CA TYR A 61 4.14 -1.14 -7.48
C TYR A 61 3.89 -0.41 -8.80
N ILE A 62 3.18 0.71 -8.68
CA ILE A 62 2.95 1.69 -9.74
C ILE A 62 3.30 3.05 -9.15
N CYS A 63 4.27 3.74 -9.74
CA CYS A 63 4.58 5.11 -9.40
C CYS A 63 4.37 5.97 -10.63
N ALA A 64 3.29 6.75 -10.65
CA ALA A 64 2.92 7.57 -11.80
C ALA A 64 2.35 8.91 -11.34
N ARG A 65 2.72 10.01 -12.02
CA ARG A 65 2.19 11.35 -11.71
C ARG A 65 0.65 11.44 -11.81
N GLY A 66 0.02 10.52 -12.55
CA GLY A 66 -1.42 10.37 -12.62
C GLY A 66 -1.84 8.92 -12.89
N TRP A 67 -3.07 8.57 -12.47
CA TRP A 67 -3.64 7.25 -12.70
C TRP A 67 -4.09 7.10 -14.16
N LYS A 68 -3.57 6.09 -14.86
CA LYS A 68 -4.02 5.73 -16.20
C LYS A 68 -5.24 4.82 -16.10
N ALA A 69 -6.34 5.19 -16.77
CA ALA A 69 -7.53 4.36 -16.79
C ALA A 69 -7.22 2.99 -17.43
N GLY A 70 -7.66 1.92 -16.79
CA GLY A 70 -7.42 0.56 -17.26
C GLY A 70 -6.05 0.01 -16.84
N ALA A 71 -5.34 0.69 -15.94
CA ALA A 71 -4.06 0.22 -15.40
C ALA A 71 -4.15 -1.16 -14.73
N ILE A 72 -5.33 -1.52 -14.23
CA ILE A 72 -5.63 -2.83 -13.64
C ILE A 72 -6.59 -3.61 -14.56
N SER A 73 -7.69 -3.00 -15.01
CA SER A 73 -8.77 -3.67 -15.74
C SER A 73 -8.44 -4.00 -17.19
N ASN A 74 -7.59 -3.20 -17.86
CA ASN A 74 -7.22 -3.38 -19.26
C ASN A 74 -5.70 -3.46 -19.44
N ARG A 75 -5.05 -4.23 -18.57
CA ARG A 75 -3.60 -4.26 -18.48
C ARG A 75 -2.91 -4.86 -19.71
N ALA A 76 -3.56 -5.80 -20.41
CA ALA A 76 -3.02 -6.35 -21.65
C ALA A 76 -2.78 -5.27 -22.70
N MET A 77 -3.66 -4.27 -22.77
CA MET A 77 -3.56 -3.13 -23.69
C MET A 77 -2.64 -2.00 -23.15
N GLN A 78 -2.46 -1.89 -21.83
CA GLN A 78 -1.52 -0.92 -21.23
C GLN A 78 -0.04 -1.35 -21.37
N GLY A 79 0.24 -2.60 -21.75
CA GLY A 79 1.60 -3.10 -21.97
C GLY A 79 2.50 -3.08 -20.72
N ARG A 80 3.82 -3.16 -20.92
CA ARG A 80 4.86 -3.13 -19.84
C ARG A 80 4.93 -1.83 -19.03
N LEU A 81 4.05 -0.85 -19.28
CA LEU A 81 4.07 0.44 -18.61
C LEU A 81 3.69 0.35 -17.12
N ILE A 82 3.08 -0.75 -16.67
CA ILE A 82 2.46 -0.88 -15.35
C ILE A 82 2.67 -2.30 -14.78
N GLY A 83 3.87 -2.59 -14.28
CA GLY A 83 4.18 -3.79 -13.48
C GLY A 83 3.96 -5.15 -14.17
N ASN A 84 4.39 -6.24 -13.53
CA ASN A 84 4.38 -7.60 -14.09
C ASN A 84 3.41 -8.55 -13.32
N PHE A 85 2.24 -8.06 -12.89
CA PHE A 85 1.20 -8.89 -12.30
C PHE A 85 0.78 -10.05 -13.22
N ARG A 86 0.61 -11.26 -12.69
CA ARG A 86 -0.05 -12.37 -13.44
C ARG A 86 -1.55 -12.45 -13.15
N LYS A 87 -1.99 -11.85 -12.04
CA LYS A 87 -3.37 -11.84 -11.53
C LYS A 87 -3.67 -10.47 -10.92
N PRO A 88 -4.94 -10.02 -10.89
CA PRO A 88 -5.30 -8.77 -10.22
C PRO A 88 -4.88 -8.81 -8.73
N PRO A 89 -4.48 -7.67 -8.15
CA PRO A 89 -4.10 -7.60 -6.75
C PRO A 89 -5.30 -7.88 -5.85
N SER A 90 -5.07 -8.52 -4.70
CA SER A 90 -6.10 -8.73 -3.68
C SER A 90 -6.33 -7.49 -2.80
N LEU A 91 -5.39 -6.55 -2.81
CA LEU A 91 -5.44 -5.31 -2.06
C LEU A 91 -4.60 -4.25 -2.77
N ILE A 92 -5.07 -3.01 -2.74
CA ILE A 92 -4.31 -1.85 -3.21
C ILE A 92 -3.95 -0.97 -2.02
N LEU A 93 -2.66 -0.66 -1.88
CA LEU A 93 -2.16 0.36 -0.98
C LEU A 93 -1.91 1.64 -1.77
N ALA A 94 -2.79 2.62 -1.61
CA ALA A 94 -2.77 3.88 -2.35
C ALA A 94 -2.14 5.01 -1.50
N PHE A 95 -1.11 5.62 -2.06
CA PHE A 95 -0.34 6.71 -1.48
C PHE A 95 -0.48 7.96 -2.35
N GLY A 96 -1.04 9.02 -1.77
CA GLY A 96 -1.39 10.25 -2.49
C GLY A 96 -2.72 10.14 -3.20
N ASP A 97 -3.10 11.14 -4.00
CA ASP A 97 -4.46 11.26 -4.57
C ASP A 97 -4.60 10.61 -5.95
N HIS A 98 -5.54 9.68 -6.10
CA HIS A 98 -5.72 8.88 -7.32
C HIS A 98 -7.20 8.79 -7.71
N PRO A 99 -7.80 9.86 -8.28
CA PRO A 99 -9.23 9.90 -8.56
C PRO A 99 -9.70 8.77 -9.50
N GLY A 100 -8.88 8.39 -10.49
CA GLY A 100 -9.18 7.29 -11.40
C GLY A 100 -9.07 5.89 -10.79
N LEU A 101 -8.19 5.72 -9.79
CA LEU A 101 -7.91 4.41 -9.16
C LEU A 101 -9.15 3.86 -8.47
N PHE A 102 -9.87 4.70 -7.73
CA PHE A 102 -11.02 4.27 -6.95
C PHE A 102 -12.15 3.70 -7.79
N LYS A 103 -12.47 4.40 -8.89
CA LYS A 103 -13.53 3.97 -9.81
C LYS A 103 -13.20 2.61 -10.40
N GLU A 104 -11.95 2.43 -10.82
CA GLU A 104 -11.48 1.17 -11.39
C GLU A 104 -11.41 0.04 -10.35
N ALA A 105 -10.77 0.27 -9.21
CA ALA A 105 -10.68 -0.72 -8.13
C ALA A 105 -12.06 -1.18 -7.65
N ARG A 106 -13.02 -0.25 -7.54
CA ARG A 106 -14.41 -0.56 -7.19
C ARG A 106 -15.08 -1.45 -8.24
N SER A 107 -14.90 -1.15 -9.53
CA SER A 107 -15.46 -1.98 -10.61
C SER A 107 -14.91 -3.41 -10.63
N LEU A 108 -13.72 -3.61 -10.07
CA LEU A 108 -13.06 -4.92 -9.96
C LEU A 108 -13.25 -5.57 -8.58
N CYS A 109 -14.02 -4.97 -7.69
CA CYS A 109 -14.19 -5.41 -6.30
C CYS A 109 -12.86 -5.57 -5.53
N ILE A 110 -11.87 -4.73 -5.84
CA ILE A 110 -10.56 -4.75 -5.17
C ILE A 110 -10.58 -3.72 -4.02
N PRO A 111 -10.31 -4.14 -2.77
CA PRO A 111 -10.24 -3.22 -1.65
C PRO A 111 -9.04 -2.28 -1.79
N VAL A 112 -9.23 -1.01 -1.39
CA VAL A 112 -8.20 0.02 -1.41
C VAL A 112 -8.00 0.57 0.00
N VAL A 113 -6.75 0.62 0.45
CA VAL A 113 -6.34 1.27 1.70
C VAL A 113 -5.45 2.46 1.35
N GLY A 114 -5.85 3.65 1.75
CA GLY A 114 -5.08 4.88 1.57
C GLY A 114 -5.55 5.99 2.50
N CYS A 115 -4.79 7.08 2.60
CA CYS A 115 -5.14 8.24 3.41
C CYS A 115 -5.06 9.53 2.59
N PHE A 116 -6.22 9.98 2.14
CA PHE A 116 -6.35 11.12 1.24
C PHE A 116 -6.57 12.38 2.08
N SER A 117 -5.64 13.32 1.97
CA SER A 117 -5.87 14.67 2.46
C SER A 117 -6.10 15.57 1.26
N LYS A 118 -7.24 16.27 1.24
CA LYS A 118 -7.49 17.38 0.31
C LYS A 118 -6.62 18.61 0.61
N ASP A 119 -6.02 18.65 1.79
CA ASP A 119 -5.20 19.75 2.28
C ASP A 119 -3.71 19.38 2.20
N PRO A 120 -2.90 20.09 1.37
CA PRO A 120 -1.47 19.85 1.25
C PRO A 120 -0.70 20.12 2.56
N LYS A 121 -1.21 20.98 3.46
CA LYS A 121 -0.59 21.25 4.77
C LYS A 121 -0.67 20.05 5.72
N LYS A 122 -1.56 19.08 5.45
CA LYS A 122 -1.65 17.81 6.20
C LYS A 122 -0.77 16.70 5.60
N GLY A 123 0.10 17.01 4.64
CA GLY A 123 1.05 16.07 4.05
C GLY A 123 1.91 15.32 5.08
N ALA A 124 2.28 15.97 6.19
CA ALA A 124 3.03 15.35 7.28
C ALA A 124 2.24 14.24 8.00
N VAL A 125 0.91 14.40 8.14
CA VAL A 125 0.04 13.40 8.76
C VAL A 125 -0.13 12.20 7.85
N SER A 126 -0.37 12.44 6.56
CA SER A 126 -0.42 11.36 5.56
C SER A 126 0.91 10.62 5.47
N ALA A 127 2.05 11.32 5.46
CA ALA A 127 3.37 10.69 5.45
C ALA A 127 3.63 9.83 6.69
N ALA A 128 3.27 10.30 7.89
CA ALA A 128 3.43 9.53 9.11
C ALA A 128 2.50 8.31 9.14
N TYR A 129 1.26 8.45 8.66
CA TYR A 129 0.33 7.34 8.48
C TYR A 129 0.88 6.29 7.52
N TYR A 130 1.38 6.72 6.36
CA TYR A 130 1.99 5.84 5.35
C TYR A 130 3.22 5.10 5.86
N SER A 131 4.15 5.80 6.51
CA SER A 131 5.32 5.18 7.14
C SER A 131 4.92 4.10 8.16
N THR A 132 3.88 4.38 8.95
CA THR A 132 3.36 3.48 9.99
C THR A 132 2.71 2.23 9.41
N LEU A 133 2.02 2.34 8.28
CA LEU A 133 1.46 1.22 7.52
C LEU A 133 2.56 0.37 6.86
N LEU A 134 3.48 1.02 6.14
CA LEU A 134 4.58 0.36 5.44
C LEU A 134 5.42 -0.48 6.41
N LYS A 135 5.87 0.12 7.52
CA LYS A 135 6.64 -0.58 8.54
C LYS A 135 5.89 -1.76 9.13
N GLY A 136 4.59 -1.61 9.38
CA GLY A 136 3.74 -2.69 9.89
C GLY A 136 3.67 -3.88 8.94
N TYR A 137 3.42 -3.61 7.66
CA TYR A 137 3.33 -4.63 6.61
C TYR A 137 4.67 -5.32 6.37
N SER A 138 5.76 -4.57 6.16
CA SER A 138 7.09 -5.14 5.90
C SER A 138 7.55 -6.06 7.02
N ASN A 139 7.38 -5.65 8.29
CA ASN A 139 7.75 -6.47 9.44
C ASN A 139 6.99 -7.81 9.47
N HIS A 140 5.68 -7.78 9.22
CA HIS A 140 4.86 -8.99 9.22
C HIS A 140 5.20 -9.90 8.05
N ARG A 141 5.40 -9.33 6.85
CA ARG A 141 5.76 -10.09 5.66
C ARG A 141 7.09 -10.81 5.82
N ASN A 142 8.10 -10.11 6.34
CA ASN A 142 9.41 -10.70 6.63
C ASN A 142 9.33 -11.82 7.66
N MET A 143 8.53 -11.64 8.72
CA MET A 143 8.29 -12.69 9.72
C MET A 143 7.62 -13.93 9.10
N VAL A 144 6.62 -13.75 8.23
CA VAL A 144 5.95 -14.87 7.53
C VAL A 144 6.93 -15.59 6.62
N SER A 145 7.72 -14.86 5.82
CA SER A 145 8.74 -15.45 4.94
C SER A 145 9.78 -16.26 5.73
N GLN A 146 10.26 -15.75 6.87
CA GLN A 146 11.17 -16.48 7.76
C GLN A 146 10.54 -17.74 8.34
N LYS A 147 9.27 -17.70 8.76
CA LYS A 147 8.53 -18.88 9.25
C LYS A 147 8.39 -19.96 8.18
N LEU A 148 8.07 -19.56 6.95
CA LEU A 148 7.96 -20.48 5.82
C LEU A 148 9.32 -21.11 5.47
N SER A 149 10.40 -20.31 5.47
CA SER A 149 11.77 -20.82 5.25
C SER A 149 12.19 -21.83 6.31
N ARG A 150 11.89 -21.58 7.60
CA ARG A 150 12.18 -22.53 8.68
C ARG A 150 11.36 -23.82 8.61
N LYS A 151 10.10 -23.75 8.15
CA LYS A 151 9.28 -24.95 7.90
C LYS A 151 9.81 -25.77 6.73
N GLY A 152 10.29 -25.13 5.67
CA GLY A 152 10.90 -25.81 4.52
C GLY A 152 12.25 -26.47 4.82
N ARG A 153 12.98 -26.00 5.86
CA ARG A 153 14.25 -26.60 6.30
C ARG A 153 14.11 -27.81 7.25
N LYS A 154 12.89 -28.22 7.62
CA LYS A 154 12.65 -29.37 8.52
C LYS A 154 12.54 -30.73 7.79
N VAL A 155 12.95 -30.80 6.53
CA VAL A 155 13.05 -32.06 5.78
C VAL A 155 14.46 -32.15 5.23
N LEU A 156 15.38 -32.64 6.07
CA LEU A 156 16.61 -33.36 5.73
C LEU A 156 17.05 -34.09 6.99
#